data_AF-A0AA42ITR6-F1
#
_entry.id   AF-A0AA42ITR6-F1
#
_cell.length_a   1.000
_cell.length_b   1.000
_cell.length_c   1.000
_cell.angle_alpha   90.00
_cell.angle_beta   90.00
_cell.angle_gamma   90.00
#
_symmetry.space_group_name_H-M   'P 1'
#
loop_
_entity.id
_entity.type
_entity.pdbx_description
1 polymer ?
#
loop_
_entity_poly.entity_id
_entity_poly.type
_entity_poly.pdbx_seq_one_letter_code
_entity_poly.pdbx_strand_id
1 'polypeptide(L)'
;MPPRPPRLASAPKPSDEKITINLGYVDLGQIDLLVQEGFYANRTDLIRTAIRNQLAAHGDAVRQAVSRKTLVLGIQHYTVDDLLAVQAAGEMLQIRILGLATIAPDVTPELALATIESVTVLGALHASPAVKAALRQRIR
;
A
#
# COMPACT_ATOMS: atom_id res chain seq x y z
N MET A 1 -19.95 -41.99 -4.55
CA MET A 1 -18.83 -41.08 -4.20
C MET A 1 -19.44 -39.69 -3.98
N PRO A 2 -19.39 -39.13 -2.77
CA PRO A 2 -20.00 -37.82 -2.53
C PRO A 2 -19.17 -36.70 -3.17
N PRO A 3 -19.80 -35.62 -3.68
CA PRO A 3 -19.10 -34.51 -4.31
C PRO A 3 -18.27 -33.72 -3.29
N ARG A 4 -17.07 -33.31 -3.70
CA ARG A 4 -16.12 -32.53 -2.90
C ARG A 4 -16.72 -31.15 -2.58
N PRO A 5 -16.70 -30.69 -1.31
CA PRO A 5 -17.28 -29.39 -0.95
C PRO A 5 -16.49 -28.24 -1.59
N PRO A 6 -17.16 -27.12 -1.93
CA PRO A 6 -16.51 -25.95 -2.51
C PRO A 6 -15.50 -25.37 -1.51
N ARG A 7 -14.28 -25.09 -2.00
CA ARG A 7 -13.25 -24.40 -1.20
C ARG A 7 -13.78 -23.01 -0.85
N LEU A 8 -14.04 -22.78 0.43
CA LEU A 8 -14.28 -21.45 0.97
C LEU A 8 -13.11 -20.56 0.56
N ALA A 9 -13.41 -19.47 -0.15
CA ALA A 9 -12.42 -18.49 -0.54
C ALA A 9 -11.71 -17.98 0.73
N SER A 10 -10.39 -18.09 0.77
CA SER A 10 -9.60 -17.57 1.88
C SER A 10 -9.88 -16.09 2.04
N ALA A 11 -10.18 -15.65 3.26
CA ALA A 11 -10.31 -14.24 3.60
C ALA A 11 -9.11 -13.45 3.01
N PRO A 12 -9.34 -12.27 2.42
CA PRO A 12 -8.27 -11.48 1.84
C PRO A 12 -7.24 -11.21 2.94
N LYS A 13 -5.99 -11.64 2.72
CA LYS A 13 -4.90 -11.33 3.63
C LYS A 13 -4.82 -9.80 3.77
N PRO A 14 -4.56 -9.27 4.98
CA PRO A 14 -4.18 -7.87 5.09
C PRO A 14 -3.00 -7.61 4.14
N SER A 15 -3.08 -6.51 3.40
CA SER A 15 -2.05 -6.11 2.46
C SER A 15 -0.82 -5.64 3.25
N ASP A 16 -0.01 -6.60 3.69
CA ASP A 16 1.25 -6.38 4.36
C ASP A 16 2.39 -6.41 3.33
N GLU A 17 3.22 -5.36 3.34
CA GLU A 17 4.42 -5.29 2.50
C GLU A 17 5.64 -5.74 3.30
N LYS A 18 6.44 -6.66 2.74
CA LYS A 18 7.66 -7.12 3.40
C LYS A 18 8.76 -6.08 3.25
N ILE A 19 9.28 -5.59 4.38
CA ILE A 19 10.46 -4.73 4.42
C ILE A 19 11.72 -5.55 4.73
N THR A 20 12.82 -5.21 4.06
CA THR A 20 14.16 -5.76 4.37
C THR A 20 15.03 -4.60 4.84
N ILE A 21 15.60 -4.72 6.04
CA ILE A 21 16.41 -3.68 6.68
C ILE A 21 17.67 -4.29 7.28
N ASN A 22 18.75 -3.51 7.33
CA ASN A 22 19.95 -3.85 8.09
C ASN A 22 19.83 -3.30 9.51
N LEU A 23 20.28 -4.06 10.49
CA LEU A 23 20.31 -3.68 11.91
C LEU A 23 21.72 -3.89 12.48
N GLY A 24 22.13 -3.04 13.42
CA GLY A 24 23.38 -3.22 14.16
C GLY A 24 23.32 -4.45 15.06
N TYR A 25 24.46 -5.10 15.28
CA TYR A 25 24.53 -6.33 16.11
C TYR A 25 24.06 -6.10 17.56
N VAL A 26 24.31 -4.91 18.11
CA VAL A 26 23.88 -4.56 19.47
C VAL A 26 22.35 -4.43 19.55
N ASP A 27 21.74 -3.70 18.61
CA ASP A 27 20.28 -3.54 18.55
C ASP A 27 19.59 -4.89 18.33
N LEU A 28 20.15 -5.73 17.45
CA LEU A 28 19.66 -7.08 17.22
C LEU A 28 19.68 -7.91 18.51
N GLY A 29 20.77 -7.84 19.28
CA GLY A 29 20.88 -8.53 20.57
C GLY A 29 19.87 -8.04 21.61
N GLN A 30 19.60 -6.73 21.66
CA GLN A 30 18.57 -6.18 22.54
C GLN A 30 17.15 -6.61 22.14
N ILE A 31 16.86 -6.65 20.83
CA ILE A 31 15.59 -7.17 20.31
C ILE A 31 15.41 -8.64 20.72
N ASP A 32 16.46 -9.44 20.58
CA ASP A 32 16.43 -10.86 20.96
C ASP A 32 16.18 -11.07 22.45
N LEU A 33 16.85 -10.28 23.30
CA LEU A 33 16.64 -10.31 24.74
C LEU A 33 15.18 -9.99 25.09
N LEU A 34 14.60 -8.94 24.51
CA LEU A 34 13.21 -8.55 24.77
C LEU A 34 12.20 -9.62 24.33
N VAL A 35 12.49 -10.36 23.25
CA VAL A 35 11.68 -11.50 22.82
C VAL A 35 11.84 -12.68 23.77
N GLN A 36 13.07 -12.98 24.22
CA GLN A 36 13.34 -14.08 25.15
C GLN A 36 12.69 -13.87 26.53
N GLU A 37 12.71 -12.63 27.04
CA GLU A 37 12.05 -12.23 28.28
C GLU A 37 10.51 -12.14 28.15
N GLY A 38 9.97 -12.37 26.94
CA GLY A 38 8.52 -12.45 26.71
C GLY A 38 7.81 -11.10 26.60
N PHE A 39 8.53 -9.98 26.47
CA PHE A 39 7.91 -8.67 26.24
C PHE A 39 7.23 -8.59 24.86
N TYR A 40 7.72 -9.35 23.88
CA TYR A 40 7.17 -9.42 22.53
C TYR A 40 7.13 -10.86 22.04
N ALA A 41 6.15 -11.19 21.20
CA ALA A 41 5.98 -12.56 20.71
C ALA A 41 7.09 -13.00 19.73
N ASN A 42 7.66 -12.05 18.97
CA ASN A 42 8.77 -12.27 18.04
C ASN A 42 9.40 -10.94 17.61
N ARG A 43 10.52 -11.00 16.88
CA ARG A 43 11.22 -9.80 16.36
C ARG A 43 10.32 -8.90 15.51
N THR A 44 9.48 -9.51 14.66
CA THR A 44 8.58 -8.76 13.77
C THR A 44 7.51 -7.99 14.54
N ASP A 45 6.99 -8.56 15.63
CA ASP A 45 6.02 -7.91 16.51
C ASP A 45 6.62 -6.67 17.20
N LEU A 46 7.83 -6.80 17.75
CA LEU A 46 8.57 -5.66 18.31
C LEU A 46 8.77 -4.57 17.26
N ILE A 47 9.30 -4.91 16.09
CA ILE A 47 9.58 -3.93 15.03
C ILE A 47 8.29 -3.23 14.57
N ARG A 48 7.20 -3.99 14.38
CA ARG A 48 5.89 -3.43 14.00
C ARG A 48 5.37 -2.47 15.08
N THR A 49 5.52 -2.83 16.36
CA THR A 49 5.11 -2.00 17.49
C THR A 49 5.92 -0.71 17.56
N ALA A 50 7.25 -0.80 17.43
CA ALA A 50 8.14 0.37 17.40
C ALA A 50 7.78 1.35 16.26
N ILE A 51 7.52 0.83 15.05
CA ILE A 51 7.09 1.65 13.91
C ILE A 51 5.77 2.36 14.23
N ARG A 52 4.77 1.66 14.77
CA ARG A 52 3.47 2.27 15.13
C ARG A 52 3.63 3.36 16.18
N ASN A 53 4.45 3.12 17.20
CA ASN A 53 4.71 4.11 18.25
C ASN A 53 5.38 5.35 17.68
N GLN A 54 6.37 5.19 16.80
CA GLN A 54 7.05 6.33 16.19
C GLN A 54 6.12 7.11 15.24
N LEU A 55 5.28 6.42 14.47
CA LEU A 55 4.27 7.08 13.63
C LEU A 55 3.22 7.84 14.46
N ALA A 56 2.81 7.29 15.60
CA ALA A 56 1.90 7.97 16.52
C ALA A 56 2.54 9.24 17.10
N ALA A 57 3.82 9.18 17.50
CA ALA A 57 4.56 10.33 18.00
C ALA A 57 4.68 11.47 16.96
N HIS A 58 4.77 11.14 15.67
CA HIS A 58 4.80 12.10 14.57
C HIS A 58 3.43 12.38 13.93
N GLY A 59 2.33 11.95 14.56
CA GLY A 59 0.99 11.94 13.96
C GLY A 59 0.52 13.30 13.44
N ASP A 60 0.76 14.38 14.18
CA ASP A 60 0.34 15.72 13.78
C ASP A 60 1.14 16.27 12.61
N ALA A 61 2.46 16.02 12.58
CA ALA A 61 3.30 16.36 11.45
C ALA A 61 2.86 15.62 10.17
N VAL A 62 2.47 14.34 10.31
CA VAL A 62 1.92 13.56 9.20
C VAL A 62 0.60 14.15 8.72
N ARG A 63 -0.36 14.44 9.62
CA ARG A 63 -1.66 15.04 9.26
C ARG A 63 -1.49 16.38 8.55
N GLN A 64 -0.62 17.25 9.05
CA GLN A 64 -0.34 18.54 8.42
C GLN A 64 0.26 18.36 7.03
N ALA A 65 1.18 17.40 6.85
CA ALA A 65 1.76 17.10 5.55
C ALA A 65 0.73 16.51 4.57
N VAL A 66 -0.16 15.63 5.03
CA VAL A 66 -1.26 15.06 4.26
C VAL A 66 -2.19 16.15 3.74
N SER A 67 -2.61 17.08 4.61
CA SER A 67 -3.45 18.21 4.21
C SER A 67 -2.73 19.13 3.21
N ARG A 68 -1.48 19.52 3.49
CA ARG A 68 -0.71 20.43 2.61
C ARG A 68 -0.46 19.84 1.22
N LYS A 69 -0.27 18.52 1.12
CA LYS A 69 -0.01 17.82 -0.15
C LYS A 69 -1.26 17.23 -0.79
N THR A 70 -2.44 17.44 -0.20
CA THR A 70 -3.72 16.88 -0.66
C THR A 70 -3.63 15.37 -0.88
N LEU A 71 -3.01 14.65 0.08
CA LEU A 71 -2.88 13.20 0.02
C LEU A 71 -4.13 12.55 0.62
N VAL A 72 -4.56 11.44 0.03
CA VAL A 72 -5.54 10.52 0.61
C VAL A 72 -4.78 9.48 1.43
N LEU A 73 -5.04 9.44 2.74
CA LEU A 73 -4.46 8.42 3.63
C LEU A 73 -5.28 7.13 3.54
N GLY A 74 -4.64 6.00 3.22
CA GLY A 74 -5.28 4.69 3.28
C GLY A 74 -4.98 3.78 2.09
N ILE A 75 -5.93 2.89 1.82
CA ILE A 75 -5.88 1.91 0.72
C ILE A 75 -6.95 2.29 -0.29
N GLN A 76 -6.53 2.54 -1.54
CA GLN A 76 -7.44 2.82 -2.66
C GLN A 76 -7.35 1.72 -3.70
N HIS A 77 -8.50 1.33 -4.24
CA HIS A 77 -8.62 0.39 -5.34
C HIS A 77 -9.31 1.07 -6.52
N TYR A 78 -8.71 0.98 -7.71
CA TYR A 78 -9.24 1.52 -8.95
C TYR A 78 -9.57 0.36 -9.89
N THR A 79 -10.86 0.20 -10.19
CA THR A 79 -11.37 -0.82 -11.10
C THR A 79 -11.50 -0.29 -12.53
N VAL A 80 -11.73 -1.17 -13.49
CA VAL A 80 -12.03 -0.77 -14.88
C VAL A 80 -13.27 0.10 -14.92
N ASP A 81 -14.32 -0.24 -14.17
CA ASP A 81 -15.58 0.52 -14.15
C ASP A 81 -15.37 1.94 -13.61
N ASP A 82 -14.56 2.10 -12.57
CA ASP A 82 -14.22 3.43 -12.02
C ASP A 82 -13.52 4.31 -13.07
N LEU A 83 -12.56 3.74 -13.79
CA LEU A 83 -11.82 4.48 -14.82
C LEU A 83 -12.67 4.75 -16.06
N LEU A 84 -13.53 3.83 -16.46
CA LEU A 84 -14.48 4.06 -17.55
C LEU A 84 -15.47 5.18 -17.21
N ALA A 85 -15.94 5.25 -15.96
CA ALA A 85 -16.80 6.35 -15.51
C ALA A 85 -16.07 7.70 -15.58
N VAL A 86 -14.80 7.75 -15.14
CA VAL A 86 -13.95 8.96 -15.28
C VAL A 86 -13.74 9.33 -16.74
N GLN A 87 -13.48 8.35 -17.61
CA GLN A 87 -13.33 8.58 -19.04
C GLN A 87 -14.60 9.13 -19.67
N ALA A 88 -15.76 8.60 -19.30
CA ALA A 88 -17.07 9.05 -19.77
C ALA A 88 -17.39 10.48 -19.28
N ALA A 89 -16.91 10.85 -18.09
CA ALA A 89 -17.01 12.20 -17.56
C ALA A 89 -16.02 13.18 -18.23
N GLY A 90 -15.05 12.68 -19.00
CA GLY A 90 -13.98 13.51 -19.60
C GLY A 90 -13.01 14.07 -18.57
N GLU A 91 -12.93 13.46 -17.39
CA GLU A 91 -12.07 13.89 -16.30
C GLU A 91 -10.72 13.14 -16.32
N MET A 92 -9.75 13.67 -15.57
CA MET A 92 -8.49 12.98 -15.30
C MET A 92 -8.20 12.94 -13.81
N LEU A 93 -7.83 11.76 -13.32
CA LEU A 93 -7.49 11.51 -11.93
C LEU A 93 -6.08 11.96 -11.60
N GLN A 94 -5.96 12.73 -10.52
CA GLN A 94 -4.71 12.97 -9.83
C GLN A 94 -4.64 12.06 -8.60
N ILE A 95 -3.96 10.93 -8.75
CA ILE A 95 -3.87 9.92 -7.69
C ILE A 95 -2.79 10.35 -6.71
N ARG A 96 -3.18 10.78 -5.51
CA ARG A 96 -2.27 11.26 -4.45
C ARG A 96 -2.54 10.48 -3.18
N ILE A 97 -1.74 9.45 -2.88
CA ILE A 97 -2.02 8.49 -1.81
C ILE A 97 -0.85 8.37 -0.84
N LEU A 98 -1.16 8.32 0.46
CA LEU A 98 -0.27 7.87 1.53
C LEU A 98 -0.79 6.51 2.02
N GLY A 99 -0.11 5.42 1.62
CA GLY A 99 -0.55 4.05 1.84
C GLY A 99 -0.46 3.19 0.58
N LEU A 100 -1.56 2.55 0.19
CA LEU A 100 -1.60 1.61 -0.93
C LEU A 100 -2.53 2.12 -2.04
N ALA A 101 -2.03 2.16 -3.26
CA ALA A 101 -2.83 2.34 -4.46
C ALA A 101 -2.83 1.03 -5.25
N THR A 102 -4.00 0.47 -5.51
CA THR A 102 -4.14 -0.73 -6.35
C THR A 102 -4.94 -0.38 -7.59
N ILE A 103 -4.34 -0.54 -8.77
CA ILE A 103 -5.04 -0.54 -10.05
C ILE A 103 -5.31 -1.99 -10.43
N ALA A 104 -6.57 -2.29 -10.73
CA ALA A 104 -7.00 -3.64 -11.04
C ALA A 104 -6.23 -4.22 -12.26
N PRO A 105 -5.92 -5.53 -12.27
CA PRO A 105 -5.01 -6.13 -13.25
C PRO A 105 -5.58 -6.16 -14.67
N ASP A 106 -6.90 -6.06 -14.79
CA ASP A 106 -7.70 -5.98 -16.02
C ASP A 106 -7.73 -4.58 -16.65
N VAL A 107 -7.25 -3.55 -15.95
CA VAL A 107 -7.10 -2.20 -16.51
C VAL A 107 -6.06 -2.21 -17.63
N THR A 108 -6.46 -1.74 -18.80
CA THR A 108 -5.57 -1.61 -19.96
C THR A 108 -4.68 -0.37 -19.83
N PRO A 109 -3.45 -0.40 -20.40
CA PRO A 109 -2.56 0.76 -20.43
C PRO A 109 -3.20 2.00 -21.08
N GLU A 110 -4.01 1.81 -22.11
CA GLU A 110 -4.70 2.87 -22.84
C GLU A 110 -5.75 3.55 -21.96
N LEU A 111 -6.55 2.76 -21.24
CA LEU A 111 -7.56 3.29 -20.31
C LEU A 111 -6.89 4.07 -19.17
N ALA A 112 -5.79 3.53 -18.61
CA ALA A 112 -5.02 4.22 -17.58
C ALA A 112 -4.44 5.55 -18.08
N LEU A 113 -3.92 5.59 -19.31
CA LEU A 113 -3.40 6.84 -19.92
C LEU A 113 -4.49 7.83 -20.31
N ALA A 114 -5.70 7.37 -20.62
CA ALA A 114 -6.82 8.26 -20.88
C ALA A 114 -7.33 8.95 -19.60
N THR A 115 -7.19 8.30 -18.45
CA THR A 115 -7.92 8.67 -17.21
C THR A 115 -7.03 9.13 -16.07
N ILE A 116 -5.72 8.87 -16.08
CA ILE A 116 -4.84 9.18 -14.93
C ILE A 116 -3.83 10.24 -15.31
N GLU A 117 -4.01 11.49 -14.85
CA GLU A 117 -3.08 12.59 -15.13
C GLU A 117 -1.73 12.43 -14.41
N SER A 118 -1.76 12.10 -13.13
CA SER A 118 -0.56 11.95 -12.31
C SER A 118 -0.76 10.95 -11.17
N VAL A 119 0.34 10.32 -10.77
CA VAL A 119 0.36 9.34 -9.67
C VAL A 119 1.48 9.68 -8.70
N THR A 120 1.12 10.01 -7.47
CA THR A 120 2.05 10.16 -6.33
C THR A 120 1.60 9.23 -5.23
N VAL A 121 2.37 8.18 -4.98
CA VAL A 121 2.08 7.17 -3.95
C VAL A 121 3.23 7.08 -2.98
N LEU A 122 2.96 7.45 -1.73
CA LEU A 122 3.88 7.26 -0.61
C LEU A 122 3.50 5.95 0.09
N GLY A 123 4.16 4.87 -0.30
CA GLY A 123 3.87 3.51 0.15
C GLY A 123 4.03 2.52 -1.00
N ALA A 124 2.96 1.82 -1.37
CA ALA A 124 3.00 0.81 -2.43
C ALA A 124 2.00 1.12 -3.56
N LEU A 125 2.45 0.91 -4.81
CA LEU A 125 1.60 0.93 -6.01
C LEU A 125 1.53 -0.47 -6.62
N HIS A 126 0.36 -1.10 -6.52
CA HIS A 126 0.04 -2.35 -7.18
C HIS A 126 -0.69 -2.07 -8.48
N ALA A 127 -0.13 -2.53 -9.58
CA ALA A 127 -0.70 -2.40 -10.92
C ALA A 127 0.01 -3.42 -11.83
N SER A 128 -0.62 -3.76 -12.96
CA SER A 128 0.01 -4.63 -13.96
C SER A 128 1.32 -4.00 -14.48
N PRO A 129 2.32 -4.80 -14.89
CA PRO A 129 3.58 -4.27 -15.41
C PRO A 129 3.37 -3.35 -16.64
N ALA A 130 2.39 -3.67 -17.48
CA ALA A 130 2.03 -2.86 -18.64
C ALA A 130 1.50 -1.48 -18.24
N VAL A 131 0.61 -1.41 -17.24
CA VAL A 131 0.09 -0.14 -16.72
C VAL A 131 1.19 0.66 -16.03
N LYS A 132 2.06 0.01 -15.22
CA LYS A 132 3.21 0.69 -14.62
C LYS A 132 4.16 1.28 -15.67
N ALA A 133 4.39 0.55 -16.76
CA ALA A 133 5.23 1.02 -17.86
C ALA A 133 4.61 2.24 -18.56
N ALA A 134 3.31 2.20 -18.84
CA ALA A 134 2.58 3.30 -19.46
C ALA A 134 2.54 4.56 -18.57
N LEU A 135 2.29 4.39 -17.27
CA LEU A 135 2.22 5.50 -16.32
C LEU A 135 3.60 6.02 -15.86
N ARG A 136 4.71 5.47 -16.36
CA ARG A 136 6.07 5.81 -15.89
C ARG A 136 6.39 7.30 -15.97
N GLN A 137 5.91 8.00 -16.99
CA GLN A 137 6.11 9.45 -17.15
C GLN A 137 5.18 10.30 -16.28
N ARG A 138 4.14 9.69 -15.69
CA ARG A 138 3.12 10.34 -14.86
C ARG A 138 3.29 10.05 -13.37
N ILE A 139 4.17 9.12 -13.01
CA ILE A 139 4.55 8.84 -11.63
C ILE A 139 5.54 9.91 -11.15
N ARG A 140 5.20 10.61 -10.06
CA ARG A 140 6.00 11.66 -9.43
C ARG A 140 6.45 11.28 -8.03
#